data_AF-A0A9D1XLV2-F1
#
_entry.id   AF-A0A9D1XLV2-F1
#
_cell.length_a   1.000
_cell.length_b   1.000
_cell.length_c   1.000
_cell.angle_alpha   90.00
_cell.angle_beta   90.00
_cell.angle_gamma   90.00
#
_symmetry.space_group_name_H-M   'P 1'
#
loop_
_entity.id
_entity.type
_entity.pdbx_description
1 polymer ?
#
loop_
_entity_poly.entity_id
_entity_poly.type
_entity_poly.pdbx_seq_one_letter_code
_entity_poly.pdbx_strand_id
1 'polypeptide(L)'
;MLNRYQGEFLPDFNYNDWIIQSNNSLERNCLESLLATLKQLTENNIYEEIIRICDHPNCQKIMDTRIYEYKLYAYYKTKKIDQAIQFYRQTVDYYYSKFGVEVSTKFKEIYKMIIDSSSVSQVNVDQLEKTLVVDNSSEQTFYCDFDIFKNIYQINVRFARRTMKARVLALLTIVDQSNSLSEKELIQEADILKKVIANNLRKNDVFSKFNMTQYSLILAVPNVEGAQVAIDRIINRFNEKKKHHEIFLNCELKKIR
;
A
#
# COMPACT_ATOMS: atom_id res chain seq x y z
N MET A 1 -16.80 25.02 -15.18
CA MET A 1 -15.33 25.23 -15.15
C MET A 1 -14.57 23.97 -15.59
N LEU A 2 -14.90 22.80 -15.04
CA LEU A 2 -14.33 21.49 -15.43
C LEU A 2 -14.39 21.17 -16.94
N ASN A 3 -15.44 21.59 -17.65
CA ASN A 3 -15.54 21.37 -19.11
C ASN A 3 -14.64 22.32 -19.93
N ARG A 4 -14.18 23.42 -19.32
CA ARG A 4 -13.34 24.43 -20.00
C ARG A 4 -11.86 24.23 -19.70
N TYR A 5 -11.52 23.67 -18.55
CA TYR A 5 -10.14 23.35 -18.19
C TYR A 5 -9.78 21.96 -18.75
N GLN A 6 -9.01 21.94 -19.85
CA GLN A 6 -8.60 20.69 -20.52
C GLN A 6 -7.18 20.23 -20.15
N GLY A 7 -6.45 21.03 -19.36
CA GLY A 7 -5.06 20.79 -18.98
C GLY A 7 -4.23 22.06 -19.08
N GLU A 8 -2.93 21.89 -19.24
CA GLU A 8 -1.98 22.98 -19.42
C GLU A 8 -2.29 23.80 -20.69
N PHE A 9 -2.23 25.12 -20.55
CA PHE A 9 -2.24 26.05 -21.67
C PHE A 9 -0.85 26.09 -22.30
N LEU A 10 -0.79 25.91 -23.63
CA LEU A 10 0.46 25.88 -24.42
C LEU A 10 1.52 24.91 -23.86
N PRO A 11 1.23 23.59 -23.78
CA PRO A 11 2.13 22.62 -23.18
C PRO A 11 3.51 22.57 -23.87
N ASP A 12 3.55 22.73 -25.20
CA ASP A 12 4.79 22.74 -25.98
C ASP A 12 5.72 23.91 -25.63
N PHE A 13 5.19 24.96 -24.99
CA PHE A 13 5.92 26.16 -24.59
C PHE A 13 6.10 26.28 -23.07
N ASN A 14 5.79 25.22 -22.31
CA ASN A 14 5.88 25.16 -20.85
C ASN A 14 7.32 25.10 -20.30
N TYR A 15 8.25 25.73 -21.02
CA TYR A 15 9.61 26.06 -20.60
C TYR A 15 9.79 27.58 -20.39
N ASN A 16 8.82 28.40 -20.81
CA ASN A 16 8.83 29.84 -20.58
C ASN A 16 8.24 30.17 -19.21
N ASP A 17 8.95 30.95 -18.40
CA ASP A 17 8.56 31.26 -17.02
C ASP A 17 7.14 31.83 -16.89
N TRP A 18 6.74 32.72 -17.81
CA TRP A 18 5.39 33.31 -17.78
C TRP A 18 4.28 32.29 -18.09
N ILE A 19 4.56 31.27 -18.90
CA ILE A 19 3.62 30.19 -19.22
C ILE A 19 3.50 29.23 -18.03
N ILE A 20 4.63 28.88 -17.42
CA ILE A 20 4.67 28.06 -16.20
C ILE A 20 3.87 28.73 -15.08
N GLN A 21 4.12 30.02 -14.82
CA GLN A 21 3.38 30.78 -13.80
C GLN A 21 1.88 30.86 -14.11
N SER A 22 1.52 31.04 -15.38
CA SER A 22 0.12 31.08 -15.81
C SER A 22 -0.57 29.73 -15.62
N ASN A 23 0.07 28.63 -16.01
CA ASN A 23 -0.44 27.27 -15.84
C ASN A 23 -0.62 26.91 -14.36
N ASN A 24 0.37 27.21 -13.51
CA ASN A 24 0.28 27.00 -12.07
C ASN A 24 -0.88 27.80 -11.45
N SER A 25 -1.06 29.05 -11.87
CA SER A 25 -2.17 29.89 -11.41
C SER A 25 -3.52 29.32 -11.84
N LEU A 26 -3.65 28.88 -13.10
CA LEU A 26 -4.87 28.27 -13.62
C LEU A 26 -5.22 26.95 -12.92
N GLU A 27 -4.23 26.08 -12.70
CA GLU A 27 -4.42 24.82 -11.98
C GLU A 27 -4.88 25.09 -10.54
N ARG A 28 -4.19 25.99 -9.83
CA ARG A 28 -4.57 26.39 -8.48
C ARG A 28 -5.98 26.97 -8.42
N ASN A 29 -6.33 27.87 -9.33
CA ASN A 29 -7.66 28.49 -9.37
C ASN A 29 -8.75 27.46 -9.69
N CYS A 30 -8.46 26.51 -10.58
CA CYS A 30 -9.35 25.39 -10.91
C CYS A 30 -9.59 24.50 -9.68
N LEU A 31 -8.51 24.12 -8.98
CA LEU A 31 -8.55 23.32 -7.76
C LEU A 31 -9.34 24.01 -6.65
N GLU A 32 -9.05 25.28 -6.36
CA GLU A 32 -9.77 26.02 -5.31
C GLU A 32 -11.25 26.21 -5.66
N SER A 33 -11.58 26.50 -6.92
CA SER A 33 -12.96 26.60 -7.38
C SER A 33 -13.70 25.26 -7.30
N LEU A 34 -13.02 24.17 -7.64
CA LEU A 34 -13.55 22.81 -7.52
C LEU A 34 -13.84 22.48 -6.05
N LEU A 35 -12.88 22.71 -5.15
CA LEU A 35 -13.05 22.44 -3.72
C LEU A 35 -14.14 23.30 -3.10
N ALA A 36 -14.25 24.58 -3.50
CA ALA A 36 -15.34 25.44 -3.08
C ALA A 36 -16.70 24.89 -3.54
N THR A 37 -16.79 24.39 -4.78
CA THR A 37 -18.00 23.76 -5.31
C THR A 37 -18.35 22.49 -4.52
N LEU A 38 -17.38 21.60 -4.28
CA LEU A 38 -17.56 20.37 -3.51
C LEU A 38 -18.00 20.67 -2.07
N LYS A 39 -17.43 21.70 -1.45
CA LYS A 39 -17.83 22.17 -0.12
C LYS A 39 -19.29 22.64 -0.11
N GLN A 40 -19.69 23.49 -1.04
CA GLN A 40 -21.07 23.97 -1.16
C GLN A 40 -22.05 22.83 -1.40
N LEU A 41 -21.73 21.87 -2.28
CA LEU A 41 -22.57 20.70 -2.52
C LEU A 41 -22.69 19.83 -1.27
N THR A 42 -21.63 19.73 -0.48
CA THR A 42 -21.61 18.98 0.80
C THR A 42 -22.52 19.64 1.83
N GLU A 43 -22.48 20.97 1.95
CA GLU A 43 -23.34 21.77 2.84
C GLU A 43 -24.82 21.68 2.44
N ASN A 44 -25.11 21.58 1.13
CA ASN A 44 -26.47 21.41 0.60
C ASN A 44 -26.94 19.94 0.53
N ASN A 45 -26.14 18.99 1.01
CA ASN A 45 -26.43 17.54 0.96
C ASN A 45 -26.65 16.95 -0.46
N ILE A 46 -26.08 17.57 -1.49
CA ILE A 46 -26.20 17.13 -2.90
C ILE A 46 -25.04 16.19 -3.25
N TYR A 47 -25.07 14.97 -2.69
CA TYR A 47 -23.93 14.05 -2.76
C TYR A 47 -23.76 13.32 -4.09
N GLU A 48 -24.84 13.10 -4.86
CA GLU A 48 -24.73 12.44 -6.17
C GLU A 48 -23.97 13.29 -7.18
N GLU A 49 -24.17 14.62 -7.14
CA GLU A 49 -23.47 15.54 -8.02
C GLU A 49 -21.98 15.64 -7.66
N ILE A 50 -21.62 15.48 -6.38
CA ILE A 50 -20.21 15.37 -5.96
C ILE A 50 -19.56 14.15 -6.59
N ILE A 51 -20.22 12.99 -6.57
CA ILE A 51 -19.71 11.78 -7.22
C ILE A 51 -19.51 12.03 -8.72
N ARG A 52 -20.52 12.61 -9.38
CA ARG A 52 -20.46 12.92 -10.82
C ARG A 52 -19.30 13.86 -11.18
N ILE A 53 -19.07 14.88 -10.36
CA ILE A 53 -17.96 15.84 -10.53
C ILE A 53 -16.62 15.14 -10.32
N CYS A 54 -16.47 14.37 -9.25
CA CYS A 54 -15.21 13.68 -8.96
C CYS A 54 -14.91 12.53 -9.93
N ASP A 55 -15.92 11.95 -10.59
CA ASP A 55 -15.76 10.96 -11.65
C ASP A 55 -15.44 11.59 -13.02
N HIS A 56 -15.56 12.91 -13.15
CA HIS A 56 -15.25 13.59 -14.40
C HIS A 56 -13.75 13.42 -14.74
N PRO A 57 -13.39 13.08 -16.00
CA PRO A 57 -12.00 12.82 -16.39
C PRO A 57 -11.04 13.97 -16.05
N ASN A 58 -11.48 15.22 -16.23
CA ASN A 58 -10.67 16.40 -15.90
C ASN A 58 -10.46 16.58 -14.39
N CYS A 59 -11.38 16.08 -13.56
CA CYS A 59 -11.20 16.08 -12.11
C CYS A 59 -10.21 15.00 -11.67
N GLN A 60 -10.26 13.82 -12.28
CA GLN A 60 -9.34 12.71 -11.98
C GLN A 60 -7.88 13.02 -12.31
N LYS A 61 -7.64 13.94 -13.26
CA LYS A 61 -6.30 14.46 -13.54
C LYS A 61 -5.73 15.32 -12.41
N ILE A 62 -6.60 15.94 -11.60
CA ILE A 62 -6.19 16.81 -10.49
C ILE A 62 -5.84 15.93 -9.28
N MET A 63 -4.56 15.91 -8.94
CA MET A 63 -4.00 15.05 -7.90
C MET A 63 -4.07 15.73 -6.52
N ASP A 64 -5.27 15.80 -5.92
CA ASP A 64 -5.44 16.39 -4.58
C ASP A 64 -6.23 15.48 -3.62
N THR A 65 -5.63 15.19 -2.46
CA THR A 65 -6.20 14.31 -1.41
C THR A 65 -7.61 14.73 -0.97
N ARG A 66 -7.91 16.03 -0.93
CA ARG A 66 -9.21 16.56 -0.49
C ARG A 66 -10.34 16.14 -1.43
N ILE A 67 -10.07 15.98 -2.73
CA ILE A 67 -11.07 15.52 -3.70
C ILE A 67 -11.47 14.07 -3.41
N TYR A 68 -10.48 13.21 -3.10
CA TYR A 68 -10.75 11.82 -2.70
C TYR A 68 -11.58 11.76 -1.42
N GLU A 69 -11.27 12.61 -0.43
CA GLU A 69 -12.07 12.73 0.80
C GLU A 69 -13.53 13.09 0.52
N TYR A 70 -13.80 14.09 -0.32
CA TYR A 70 -15.16 14.47 -0.70
C TYR A 70 -15.89 13.33 -1.43
N LYS A 71 -15.20 12.64 -2.34
CA LYS A 71 -15.79 11.51 -3.08
C LYS A 71 -16.13 10.34 -2.15
N LEU A 72 -15.22 9.95 -1.26
CA LEU A 72 -15.46 8.87 -0.30
C LEU A 72 -16.61 9.22 0.65
N TYR A 73 -16.67 10.46 1.12
CA TYR A 73 -17.76 10.94 1.97
C TYR A 73 -19.11 10.97 1.23
N ALA A 74 -19.11 11.33 -0.06
CA ALA A 74 -20.32 11.28 -0.87
C ALA A 74 -20.82 9.84 -1.09
N TYR A 75 -19.93 8.86 -1.28
CA TYR A 75 -20.31 7.45 -1.31
C TYR A 75 -20.93 6.98 0.00
N TYR A 76 -20.35 7.39 1.13
CA TYR A 76 -20.92 7.12 2.45
C TYR A 76 -22.35 7.67 2.58
N LYS A 77 -22.57 8.94 2.23
CA LYS A 77 -23.88 9.60 2.36
C LYS A 77 -24.93 9.08 1.39
N THR A 78 -24.53 8.61 0.21
CA THR A 78 -25.41 7.96 -0.77
C THR A 78 -25.65 6.47 -0.50
N LYS A 79 -25.11 5.93 0.60
CA LYS A 79 -25.19 4.51 0.99
C LYS A 79 -24.66 3.53 -0.06
N LYS A 80 -23.74 3.97 -0.92
CA LYS A 80 -23.08 3.13 -1.93
C LYS A 80 -21.84 2.46 -1.30
N ILE A 81 -22.07 1.59 -0.31
CA ILE A 81 -21.02 1.04 0.56
C ILE A 81 -19.96 0.26 -0.21
N ASP A 82 -20.37 -0.64 -1.12
CA ASP A 82 -19.44 -1.46 -1.90
C ASP A 82 -18.50 -0.59 -2.75
N GLN A 83 -19.03 0.44 -3.40
CA GLN A 83 -18.25 1.40 -4.18
C GLN A 83 -17.30 2.20 -3.28
N ALA A 84 -17.73 2.57 -2.08
CA ALA A 84 -16.90 3.26 -1.10
C ALA A 84 -15.69 2.41 -0.67
N ILE A 85 -15.93 1.12 -0.39
CA ILE A 85 -14.88 0.18 0.03
C ILE A 85 -13.88 -0.06 -1.12
N GLN A 86 -14.38 -0.31 -2.33
CA GLN A 86 -13.52 -0.48 -3.50
C GLN A 86 -12.67 0.77 -3.77
N PHE A 87 -13.30 1.95 -3.72
CA PHE A 87 -12.62 3.22 -3.94
C PHE A 87 -11.55 3.51 -2.88
N TYR A 88 -11.83 3.20 -1.60
CA TYR A 88 -10.85 3.33 -0.52
C TYR A 88 -9.62 2.45 -0.78
N ARG A 89 -9.82 1.17 -1.10
CA ARG A 89 -8.71 0.23 -1.38
C ARG A 89 -7.85 0.71 -2.54
N GLN A 90 -8.48 1.07 -3.67
CA GLN A 90 -7.78 1.60 -4.84
C GLN A 90 -6.98 2.87 -4.53
N THR A 91 -7.54 3.77 -3.72
CA THR A 91 -6.85 5.01 -3.34
C THR A 91 -5.65 4.73 -2.45
N VAL A 92 -5.77 3.83 -1.47
CA VAL A 92 -4.66 3.41 -0.61
C VAL A 92 -3.54 2.77 -1.42
N ASP A 93 -3.86 1.80 -2.28
CA ASP A 93 -2.90 1.10 -3.13
C ASP A 93 -2.17 2.09 -4.07
N TYR A 94 -2.89 3.07 -4.60
CA TYR A 94 -2.32 4.10 -5.47
C TYR A 94 -1.36 5.03 -4.72
N TYR A 95 -1.73 5.55 -3.54
CA TYR A 95 -0.87 6.43 -2.75
C TYR A 95 0.40 5.72 -2.29
N TYR A 96 0.27 4.47 -1.87
CA TYR A 96 1.40 3.66 -1.45
C TYR A 96 2.33 3.33 -2.63
N SER A 97 1.78 2.85 -3.75
CA SER A 97 2.60 2.43 -4.91
C SER A 97 3.28 3.59 -5.63
N LYS A 98 2.63 4.77 -5.71
CA LYS A 98 3.15 5.93 -6.44
C LYS A 98 4.04 6.85 -5.58
N PHE A 99 3.71 7.02 -4.30
CA PHE A 99 4.34 8.03 -3.45
C PHE A 99 5.00 7.44 -2.20
N GLY A 100 4.77 6.15 -1.87
CA GLY A 100 5.31 5.52 -0.66
C GLY A 100 4.76 6.11 0.64
N VAL A 101 3.65 6.85 0.57
CA VAL A 101 3.00 7.50 1.72
C VAL A 101 1.60 6.95 1.94
N GLU A 102 1.12 7.08 3.16
CA GLU A 102 -0.26 6.73 3.50
C GLU A 102 -1.25 7.82 3.10
N VAL A 103 -2.52 7.44 2.97
CA VAL A 103 -3.66 8.37 2.82
C VAL A 103 -3.87 9.21 4.08
N SER A 104 -4.55 10.35 3.95
CA SER A 104 -4.79 11.28 5.06
C SER A 104 -5.59 10.63 6.21
N THR A 105 -5.36 11.11 7.43
CA THR A 105 -6.11 10.67 8.62
C THR A 105 -7.62 10.81 8.44
N LYS A 106 -8.05 11.94 7.85
CA LYS A 106 -9.46 12.20 7.56
C LYS A 106 -10.06 11.20 6.57
N PHE A 107 -9.29 10.75 5.57
CA PHE A 107 -9.73 9.71 4.66
C PHE A 107 -9.95 8.37 5.38
N LYS A 108 -9.07 8.01 6.33
CA LYS A 108 -9.23 6.82 7.19
C LYS A 108 -10.44 6.94 8.13
N GLU A 109 -10.70 8.13 8.67
CA GLU A 109 -11.88 8.40 9.53
C GLU A 109 -13.20 8.21 8.77
N ILE A 110 -13.29 8.73 7.53
CA ILE A 110 -14.48 8.54 6.68
C ILE A 110 -14.69 7.04 6.39
N TYR A 111 -13.62 6.29 6.11
CA TYR A 111 -13.70 4.85 5.91
C TYR A 111 -14.21 4.13 7.17
N LYS A 112 -13.76 4.53 8.36
CA LYS A 112 -14.26 4.00 9.62
C LYS A 112 -15.77 4.23 9.77
N MET A 113 -16.25 5.44 9.44
CA MET A 113 -17.70 5.73 9.45
C MET A 113 -18.48 4.82 8.50
N ILE A 114 -17.93 4.50 7.32
CA ILE A 114 -18.55 3.57 6.36
C ILE A 114 -18.72 2.19 7.00
N ILE A 115 -17.65 1.64 7.60
CA ILE A 115 -17.67 0.33 8.25
C ILE A 115 -18.63 0.32 9.45
N ASP A 116 -18.61 1.36 10.27
CA ASP A 116 -19.49 1.47 11.45
C ASP A 116 -20.98 1.60 11.05
N SER A 117 -21.26 2.23 9.90
CA SER A 117 -22.63 2.38 9.36
C SER A 117 -23.16 1.15 8.64
N SER A 118 -22.25 0.29 8.16
CA SER A 118 -22.60 -1.07 7.77
C SER A 118 -22.93 -1.83 9.05
N SER A 119 -24.15 -1.61 9.54
CA SER A 119 -24.78 -2.47 10.52
C SER A 119 -24.87 -3.85 9.86
N VAL A 120 -23.82 -4.64 10.09
CA VAL A 120 -23.78 -6.04 9.78
C VAL A 120 -24.91 -6.63 10.62
N SER A 121 -26.05 -6.90 9.98
CA SER A 121 -27.07 -7.82 10.48
C SER A 121 -26.33 -8.98 11.12
N GLN A 122 -26.63 -9.37 12.37
CA GLN A 122 -25.85 -10.38 13.11
C GLN A 122 -25.40 -11.52 12.18
N VAL A 123 -24.13 -11.46 11.78
CA VAL A 123 -23.53 -12.40 10.82
C VAL A 123 -23.10 -13.60 11.63
N ASN A 124 -23.51 -14.80 11.21
CA ASN A 124 -23.06 -16.02 11.87
C ASN A 124 -21.60 -16.32 11.51
N VAL A 125 -20.95 -17.22 12.25
CA VAL A 125 -19.52 -17.55 12.05
C VAL A 125 -19.24 -18.02 10.61
N ASP A 126 -20.16 -18.76 9.99
CA ASP A 126 -20.00 -19.25 8.61
C ASP A 126 -20.03 -18.12 7.58
N GLN A 127 -20.91 -17.14 7.75
CA GLN A 127 -20.97 -15.95 6.90
C GLN A 127 -19.73 -15.07 7.11
N LEU A 128 -19.23 -14.94 8.35
CA LEU A 128 -17.98 -14.25 8.63
C LEU A 128 -16.81 -14.93 7.92
N GLU A 129 -16.69 -16.26 8.01
CA GLU A 129 -15.63 -17.01 7.32
C GLU A 129 -15.66 -16.74 5.82
N LYS A 130 -16.83 -16.75 5.18
CA LYS A 130 -16.98 -16.40 3.75
C LYS A 130 -16.48 -15.00 3.41
N THR A 131 -16.60 -14.02 4.31
CA THR A 131 -16.03 -12.68 4.10
C THR A 131 -14.52 -12.61 4.33
N LEU A 132 -13.96 -13.52 5.14
CA LEU A 132 -12.53 -13.59 5.47
C LEU A 132 -11.74 -14.44 4.47
N VAL A 133 -12.39 -15.40 3.81
CA VAL A 133 -11.82 -16.15 2.69
C VAL A 133 -11.69 -15.20 1.50
N VAL A 134 -10.53 -14.56 1.42
CA VAL A 134 -10.11 -13.87 0.21
C VAL A 134 -9.64 -14.96 -0.77
N ASP A 135 -10.17 -14.97 -1.99
CA ASP A 135 -9.74 -15.82 -3.12
C ASP A 135 -8.29 -15.50 -3.59
N ASN A 136 -7.36 -15.39 -2.65
CA ASN A 136 -5.93 -15.39 -2.95
C ASN A 136 -5.46 -16.84 -3.01
N SER A 137 -5.87 -17.52 -4.08
CA SER A 137 -5.30 -18.80 -4.51
C SER A 137 -3.86 -18.64 -5.03
N SER A 138 -3.11 -17.66 -4.54
CA SER A 138 -1.70 -17.54 -4.86
C SER A 138 -0.95 -18.59 -4.04
N GLU A 139 -0.23 -19.49 -4.72
CA GLU A 139 0.60 -20.50 -4.05
C GLU A 139 1.82 -19.91 -3.32
N GLN A 140 1.93 -18.58 -3.29
CA GLN A 140 3.08 -17.83 -2.81
C GLN A 140 3.00 -17.56 -1.31
N THR A 141 4.15 -17.22 -0.75
CA THR A 141 4.30 -16.80 0.64
C THR A 141 3.55 -15.50 0.91
N PHE A 142 2.97 -15.34 2.11
CA PHE A 142 2.20 -14.16 2.45
C PHE A 142 3.09 -12.91 2.55
N TYR A 143 2.91 -12.00 1.59
CA TYR A 143 3.52 -10.67 1.58
C TYR A 143 2.53 -9.64 2.13
N CYS A 144 2.97 -8.79 3.05
CA CYS A 144 2.14 -7.73 3.61
C CYS A 144 2.92 -6.45 3.85
N ASP A 145 2.18 -5.36 4.13
CA ASP A 145 2.77 -4.09 4.55
C ASP A 145 3.40 -4.18 5.93
N PHE A 146 4.34 -3.27 6.20
CA PHE A 146 5.12 -3.34 7.44
C PHE A 146 4.26 -3.14 8.71
N ASP A 147 3.17 -2.38 8.65
CA ASP A 147 2.27 -2.23 9.79
C ASP A 147 1.42 -3.48 10.04
N ILE A 148 1.02 -4.18 8.98
CA ILE A 148 0.41 -5.51 9.10
C ILE A 148 1.42 -6.50 9.67
N PHE A 149 2.68 -6.44 9.21
CA PHE A 149 3.77 -7.25 9.74
C PHE A 149 4.00 -7.04 11.24
N LYS A 150 3.98 -5.79 11.73
CA LYS A 150 4.05 -5.49 13.17
C LYS A 150 2.91 -6.17 13.94
N ASN A 151 1.68 -6.11 13.43
CA ASN A 151 0.53 -6.76 14.06
C ASN A 151 0.70 -8.29 14.12
N ILE A 152 1.16 -8.90 13.02
CA ILE A 152 1.45 -10.34 12.95
C ILE A 152 2.58 -10.72 13.92
N TYR A 153 3.64 -9.90 14.01
CA TYR A 153 4.71 -10.10 14.99
C TYR A 153 4.18 -10.11 16.43
N GLN A 154 3.32 -9.14 16.79
CA GLN A 154 2.72 -9.07 18.12
C GLN A 154 1.83 -10.29 18.44
N ILE A 155 1.08 -10.80 17.46
CA ILE A 155 0.32 -12.05 17.61
C ILE A 155 1.27 -13.21 17.91
N ASN A 156 2.39 -13.33 17.18
CA ASN A 156 3.36 -14.39 17.37
C ASN A 156 4.07 -14.33 18.72
N VAL A 157 4.39 -13.13 19.23
CA VAL A 157 4.91 -12.94 20.59
C VAL A 157 3.90 -13.45 21.63
N ARG A 158 2.61 -13.10 21.48
CA ARG A 158 1.55 -13.60 22.38
C ARG A 158 1.36 -15.11 22.29
N PHE A 159 1.49 -15.68 21.09
CA PHE A 159 1.34 -17.11 20.84
C PHE A 159 2.49 -17.93 21.43
N ALA A 160 3.73 -17.44 21.32
CA ALA A 160 4.92 -18.07 21.87
C ALA A 160 4.83 -18.24 23.39
N ARG A 161 4.29 -17.24 24.10
CA ARG A 161 4.03 -17.29 25.55
C ARG A 161 3.05 -18.38 25.97
N ARG A 162 2.09 -18.74 25.11
CA ARG A 162 1.02 -19.69 25.44
C ARG A 162 1.32 -21.14 25.06
N THR A 163 2.10 -21.37 23.99
CA THR A 163 2.14 -22.70 23.35
C THR A 163 3.52 -23.35 23.29
N MET A 164 4.59 -22.74 23.83
CA MET A 164 6.00 -23.16 23.65
C MET A 164 6.45 -23.35 22.18
N LYS A 165 5.56 -23.11 21.21
CA LYS A 165 5.83 -23.12 19.77
C LYS A 165 6.39 -21.75 19.38
N ALA A 166 7.70 -21.64 19.41
CA ALA A 166 8.39 -20.45 18.97
C ALA A 166 8.38 -20.35 17.44
N ARG A 167 8.45 -19.11 16.95
CA ARG A 167 8.77 -18.77 15.56
C ARG A 167 10.10 -18.02 15.52
N VAL A 168 10.66 -17.83 14.34
CA VAL A 168 11.91 -17.07 14.17
C VAL A 168 11.64 -15.82 13.35
N LEU A 169 12.11 -14.68 13.85
CA LEU A 169 12.20 -13.43 13.13
C LEU A 169 13.52 -13.43 12.34
N ALA A 170 13.46 -13.09 11.06
CA ALA A 170 14.65 -12.89 10.23
C ALA A 170 14.65 -11.49 9.60
N LEU A 171 15.82 -10.89 9.50
CA LEU A 171 16.04 -9.65 8.76
C LEU A 171 17.08 -9.94 7.67
N LEU A 172 16.66 -9.81 6.40
CA LEU A 172 17.53 -9.92 5.24
C LEU A 172 17.93 -8.52 4.80
N THR A 173 19.24 -8.28 4.67
CA THR A 173 19.80 -7.00 4.23
C THR A 173 20.62 -7.21 2.97
N ILE A 174 20.28 -6.47 1.92
CA ILE A 174 21.07 -6.37 0.70
C ILE A 174 22.24 -5.43 1.00
N VAL A 175 23.46 -5.95 0.88
CA VAL A 175 24.67 -5.19 1.08
C VAL A 175 25.44 -5.15 -0.24
N ASP A 176 25.75 -3.94 -0.68
CA ASP A 176 26.65 -3.68 -1.79
C ASP A 176 28.09 -3.56 -1.26
N GLN A 177 28.98 -4.47 -1.67
CA GLN A 177 30.37 -4.47 -1.23
C GLN A 177 31.20 -3.36 -1.88
N SER A 178 30.87 -2.96 -3.12
CA SER A 178 31.64 -1.95 -3.86
C SER A 178 31.15 -0.54 -3.57
N ASN A 179 29.97 -0.41 -2.94
CA ASN A 179 29.29 0.85 -2.65
C ASN A 179 29.18 1.75 -3.90
N SER A 180 29.13 1.12 -5.07
CA SER A 180 29.20 1.75 -6.38
C SER A 180 27.88 1.71 -7.13
N LEU A 181 26.92 0.92 -6.64
CA LEU A 181 25.63 0.76 -7.26
C LEU A 181 24.73 1.96 -7.00
N SER A 182 24.02 2.37 -8.05
CA SER A 182 23.00 3.40 -7.98
C SER A 182 21.77 2.91 -7.20
N GLU A 183 21.01 3.87 -6.66
CA GLU A 183 19.74 3.59 -5.97
C GLU A 183 18.76 2.77 -6.82
N LYS A 184 18.75 2.99 -8.15
CA LYS A 184 17.92 2.24 -9.09
C LYS A 184 18.33 0.77 -9.20
N GLU A 185 19.61 0.47 -9.15
CA GLU A 185 20.13 -0.90 -9.22
C GLU A 185 19.80 -1.67 -7.94
N LEU A 186 19.94 -1.02 -6.78
CA LEU A 186 19.55 -1.59 -5.49
C LEU A 186 18.05 -1.92 -5.42
N ILE A 187 17.20 -1.05 -5.98
CA ILE A 187 15.75 -1.32 -6.05
C ILE A 187 15.46 -2.54 -6.93
N GLN A 188 16.12 -2.68 -8.08
CA GLN A 188 15.94 -3.85 -8.94
C GLN A 188 16.32 -5.15 -8.24
N GLU A 189 17.40 -5.13 -7.45
CA GLU A 189 17.87 -6.28 -6.70
C GLU A 189 16.95 -6.59 -5.51
N ALA A 190 16.40 -5.56 -4.86
CA ALA A 190 15.34 -5.71 -3.86
C ALA A 190 14.07 -6.33 -4.43
N ASP A 191 13.71 -6.03 -5.68
CA ASP A 191 12.58 -6.65 -6.37
C ASP A 191 12.85 -8.10 -6.77
N ILE A 192 14.09 -8.43 -7.16
CA ILE A 192 14.51 -9.83 -7.38
C ILE A 192 14.41 -10.61 -6.07
N LEU A 193 14.93 -10.07 -4.97
CA LEU A 193 14.84 -10.68 -3.65
C LEU A 193 13.39 -10.91 -3.24
N LYS A 194 12.50 -9.93 -3.44
CA LYS A 194 11.06 -10.07 -3.17
C LYS A 194 10.47 -11.28 -3.87
N LYS A 195 10.77 -11.46 -5.17
CA LYS A 195 10.30 -12.59 -5.97
C LYS A 195 10.91 -13.91 -5.50
N VAL A 196 12.17 -13.91 -5.08
CA VAL A 196 12.82 -15.12 -4.54
C VAL A 196 12.15 -15.53 -3.23
N ILE A 197 11.93 -14.61 -2.30
CA ILE A 197 11.27 -14.88 -1.02
C ILE A 197 9.85 -15.41 -1.25
N ALA A 198 9.06 -14.74 -2.09
CA ALA A 198 7.66 -15.12 -2.36
C ALA A 198 7.51 -16.57 -2.83
N ASN A 199 8.45 -17.05 -3.65
CA ASN A 199 8.39 -18.38 -4.28
C ASN A 199 9.13 -19.49 -3.50
N ASN A 200 9.97 -19.15 -2.52
CA ASN A 200 10.82 -20.14 -1.84
C ASN A 200 10.49 -20.36 -0.37
N LEU A 201 9.55 -19.60 0.20
CA LEU A 201 9.06 -19.82 1.57
C LEU A 201 7.72 -20.56 1.58
N ARG A 202 7.33 -21.04 2.76
CA ARG A 202 6.07 -21.78 2.94
C ARG A 202 4.91 -20.79 3.07
N LYS A 203 3.69 -21.24 2.77
CA LYS A 203 2.45 -20.43 2.89
C LYS A 203 2.24 -19.81 4.28
N ASN A 204 2.71 -20.47 5.33
CA ASN A 204 2.56 -20.01 6.72
C ASN A 204 3.66 -19.02 7.17
N ASP A 205 4.69 -18.82 6.33
CA ASP A 205 5.70 -17.79 6.54
C ASP A 205 5.16 -16.45 6.07
N VAL A 206 5.62 -15.37 6.70
CA VAL A 206 5.19 -14.01 6.40
C VAL A 206 6.41 -13.14 6.13
N PHE A 207 6.34 -12.26 5.15
CA PHE A 207 7.42 -11.30 4.90
C PHE A 207 6.89 -9.92 4.49
N SER A 208 7.69 -8.89 4.80
CA SER A 208 7.40 -7.49 4.50
C SER A 208 8.69 -6.77 4.12
N LYS A 209 8.56 -5.73 3.30
CA LYS A 209 9.64 -4.76 3.09
C LYS A 209 9.81 -3.94 4.38
N PHE A 210 11.04 -3.83 4.88
CA PHE A 210 11.36 -2.98 6.06
C PHE A 210 11.82 -1.60 5.61
N ASN A 211 12.74 -1.56 4.65
CA ASN A 211 13.19 -0.35 3.97
C ASN A 211 13.63 -0.71 2.53
N MET A 212 14.36 0.17 1.86
CA MET A 212 14.78 -0.03 0.47
C MET A 212 15.63 -1.28 0.25
N THR A 213 16.50 -1.63 1.19
CA THR A 213 17.47 -2.73 1.06
C THR A 213 17.20 -3.88 2.01
N GLN A 214 16.14 -3.81 2.83
CA GLN A 214 15.86 -4.79 3.87
C GLN A 214 14.46 -5.37 3.81
N TYR A 215 14.38 -6.69 4.04
CA TYR A 215 13.14 -7.43 4.19
C TYR A 215 13.07 -8.11 5.56
N SER A 216 11.93 -7.97 6.23
CA SER A 216 11.62 -8.65 7.49
C SER A 216 10.77 -9.89 7.22
N LEU A 217 11.10 -11.01 7.90
CA LEU A 217 10.41 -12.28 7.75
C LEU A 217 10.03 -12.86 9.11
N ILE A 218 8.88 -13.52 9.19
CA ILE A 218 8.48 -14.38 10.31
C ILE A 218 8.36 -15.80 9.77
N LEU A 219 9.27 -16.67 10.21
CA LEU A 219 9.36 -18.05 9.78
C LEU A 219 8.66 -18.97 10.80
N ALA A 220 7.75 -19.82 10.31
CA ALA A 220 7.00 -20.79 11.10
C ALA A 220 7.85 -22.03 11.43
N VAL A 221 8.98 -21.81 12.10
CA VAL A 221 9.97 -22.82 12.50
C VAL A 221 10.31 -22.70 14.00
N PRO A 222 10.49 -23.83 14.71
CA PRO A 222 10.63 -23.83 16.18
C PRO A 222 12.02 -23.37 16.67
N ASN A 223 13.03 -23.45 15.82
CA ASN A 223 14.43 -23.18 16.14
C ASN A 223 15.11 -22.32 15.06
N VAL A 224 16.22 -21.71 15.45
CA VAL A 224 17.02 -20.85 14.57
C VAL A 224 17.72 -21.67 13.48
N GLU A 225 18.10 -22.92 13.76
CA GLU A 225 18.69 -23.84 12.79
C GLU A 225 17.74 -24.12 11.61
N GLY A 226 16.46 -24.40 11.89
CA GLY A 226 15.46 -24.60 10.84
C GLY A 226 15.18 -23.33 10.04
N ALA A 227 15.30 -22.17 10.68
CA ALA A 227 15.24 -20.89 9.97
C ALA A 227 16.45 -20.71 9.05
N GLN A 228 17.65 -21.06 9.50
CA GLN A 228 18.88 -20.96 8.72
C GLN A 228 18.78 -21.76 7.43
N VAL A 229 18.27 -23.00 7.47
CA VAL A 229 18.07 -23.82 6.25
C VAL A 229 17.14 -23.14 5.23
N ALA A 230 16.09 -22.46 5.70
CA ALA A 230 15.18 -21.72 4.81
C ALA A 230 15.86 -20.48 4.23
N ILE A 231 16.66 -19.77 5.04
CA ILE A 231 17.45 -18.62 4.60
C ILE A 231 18.53 -19.03 3.61
N ASP A 232 19.28 -20.10 3.85
CA ASP A 232 20.33 -20.58 2.95
C ASP A 232 19.76 -20.91 1.56
N ARG A 233 18.54 -21.49 1.53
CA ARG A 233 17.81 -21.70 0.28
C ARG A 233 17.52 -20.38 -0.43
N ILE A 234 17.06 -19.34 0.29
CA ILE A 234 16.83 -18.01 -0.28
C ILE A 234 18.13 -17.41 -0.81
N ILE A 235 19.22 -17.48 -0.04
CA ILE A 235 20.53 -16.95 -0.41
C ILE A 235 21.04 -17.61 -1.69
N ASN A 236 20.98 -18.94 -1.78
CA ASN A 236 21.40 -19.68 -2.97
C ASN A 236 20.57 -19.28 -4.20
N ARG A 237 19.24 -19.22 -4.07
CA ARG A 237 18.34 -18.82 -5.17
C ARG A 237 18.48 -17.35 -5.57
N PHE A 238 18.82 -16.50 -4.63
CA PHE A 238 19.12 -15.10 -4.91
C PHE A 238 20.45 -14.97 -5.65
N ASN A 239 21.50 -15.68 -5.22
CA ASN A 239 22.78 -15.72 -5.90
C ASN A 239 22.70 -16.25 -7.34
N GLU A 240 21.77 -17.17 -7.63
CA GLU A 240 21.48 -17.64 -8.99
C GLU A 240 20.82 -16.56 -9.89
N LYS A 241 20.10 -15.61 -9.29
CA LYS A 241 19.22 -14.65 -10.02
C LYS A 241 19.67 -13.19 -9.97
N LYS A 242 20.59 -12.85 -9.08
CA LYS A 242 21.14 -11.50 -8.94
C LYS A 242 21.82 -11.08 -10.24
N LYS A 243 21.72 -9.80 -10.60
CA LYS A 243 22.40 -9.23 -11.76
C LYS A 243 23.80 -8.76 -11.41
N HIS A 244 23.99 -8.29 -10.16
CA HIS A 244 25.26 -7.76 -9.70
C HIS A 244 25.96 -8.76 -8.76
N HIS A 245 27.16 -9.21 -9.14
CA HIS A 245 27.92 -10.19 -8.34
C HIS A 245 28.39 -9.64 -7.00
N GLU A 246 28.58 -8.33 -6.92
CA GLU A 246 29.09 -7.57 -5.75
C GLU A 246 28.07 -7.48 -4.60
N ILE A 247 26.81 -7.85 -4.86
CA ILE A 247 25.76 -7.88 -3.86
C ILE A 247 25.79 -9.20 -3.10
N PHE A 248 25.73 -9.09 -1.78
CA PHE A 248 25.49 -10.21 -0.89
C PHE A 248 24.32 -9.93 0.05
N LEU A 249 23.71 -11.02 0.52
CA LEU A 249 22.64 -10.96 1.52
C LEU A 249 23.24 -11.24 2.90
N ASN A 250 23.15 -10.25 3.78
CA ASN A 250 23.33 -10.46 5.20
C ASN A 250 22.01 -10.90 5.84
N CYS A 251 22.07 -11.83 6.79
CA CYS A 251 20.89 -12.33 7.50
C CYS A 251 21.10 -12.29 9.01
N GLU A 252 20.15 -11.69 9.72
CA GLU A 252 20.08 -11.72 11.18
C GLU A 252 18.85 -12.51 11.62
N LEU A 253 19.04 -13.45 12.56
CA LEU A 253 17.98 -14.33 13.07
C LEU A 253 17.76 -14.12 14.57
N LYS A 254 16.48 -14.05 14.97
CA LYS A 254 16.09 -13.94 16.38
C LYS A 254 14.88 -14.80 16.68
N LYS A 255 14.98 -15.65 17.71
CA LYS A 255 13.84 -16.44 18.20
C LYS A 255 12.80 -15.52 18.84
N ILE A 256 11.55 -15.65 18.43
CA ILE A 256 10.41 -14.95 19.02
C ILE A 256 10.00 -15.71 20.29
N ARG A 257 9.99 -15.01 21.43
CA ARG A 257 9.68 -15.54 22.76
C ARG A 257 8.61 -14.70 23.44
#